data_AF-A0A7C5HUN5-F1
#
_entry.id   AF-A0A7C5HUN5-F1
#
_cell.length_a   1.000
_cell.length_b   1.000
_cell.length_c   1.000
_cell.angle_alpha   90.00
_cell.angle_beta   90.00
_cell.angle_gamma   90.00
#
_symmetry.space_group_name_H-M   'P 1'
#
loop_
_entity.id
_entity.type
_entity.pdbx_description
1 polymer ?
#
loop_
_entity_poly.entity_id
_entity_poly.type
_entity_poly.pdbx_seq_one_letter_code
_entity_poly.pdbx_strand_id
1 'polypeptide(L)'
;MNKNQKKFFSKKSDRKSGAFLDRGRVLADHILVPLYLANIFSLFTLPIGVYSTFEVLRFIFVSFATLISITIWFFSFLISTGWHERGHFIKAIKATVLKNNNGLKNDLSALENKFTERKSGFIRKLFFKIEFKIKNNLLNDLIELRTGIITGEKKNFFKNPVWNIRYFMYNLKIVFLSPLGLCPGIIRKGLNYYIDAPFDLGVAAEGPKTSCKLGFIGLILAIILIPLGRINLLPLIVNFGRLFLGLGVVGMLDSFFADPGKWKEYRDREKLAHQLAGEVKSVGAWIEEAPKVKSLLQNSRIQEVKRNGQLLRVP
;
A
#
# COMPACT_ATOMS: atom_id res chain seq x y z
N MET A 1 -3.98 -6.98 33.49
CA MET A 1 -4.36 -7.75 32.28
C MET A 1 -4.71 -9.18 32.68
N ASN A 2 -5.96 -9.60 32.48
CA ASN A 2 -6.49 -10.85 33.03
C ASN A 2 -6.04 -12.08 32.19
N LYS A 3 -5.81 -13.25 32.81
CA LYS A 3 -5.31 -14.49 32.15
C LYS A 3 -6.21 -14.93 30.98
N ASN A 4 -7.49 -14.57 31.00
CA ASN A 4 -8.44 -14.85 29.91
C ASN A 4 -8.23 -13.98 28.66
N GLN A 5 -7.66 -12.78 28.79
CA GLN A 5 -7.30 -11.94 27.64
C GLN A 5 -6.08 -12.50 26.90
N LYS A 6 -5.06 -13.01 27.63
CA LYS A 6 -3.89 -13.67 27.01
C LYS A 6 -4.26 -14.89 26.17
N LYS A 7 -5.27 -15.68 26.59
CA LYS A 7 -5.76 -16.83 25.83
C LYS A 7 -6.51 -16.43 24.55
N PHE A 8 -7.16 -15.26 24.54
CA PHE A 8 -7.84 -14.73 23.34
C PHE A 8 -6.85 -14.22 22.29
N PHE A 9 -5.74 -13.61 22.72
CA PHE A 9 -4.68 -13.12 21.81
C PHE A 9 -3.76 -14.24 21.28
N SER A 10 -3.53 -15.30 22.06
CA SER A 10 -2.62 -16.38 21.68
C SER A 10 -3.22 -17.41 20.71
N LYS A 11 -4.55 -17.57 20.64
CA LYS A 11 -5.16 -18.70 19.92
C LYS A 11 -5.49 -18.43 18.43
N LYS A 12 -5.18 -17.24 17.90
CA LYS A 12 -5.58 -16.84 16.54
C LYS A 12 -4.45 -16.83 15.50
N SER A 13 -3.18 -17.02 15.90
CA SER A 13 -2.04 -16.98 14.96
C SER A 13 -1.69 -18.31 14.29
N ASP A 14 -2.31 -19.43 14.70
CA ASP A 14 -1.92 -20.78 14.25
C ASP A 14 -2.79 -21.38 13.14
N ARG A 15 -3.44 -20.55 12.31
CA ARG A 15 -4.03 -21.07 11.06
C ARG A 15 -2.98 -21.07 9.95
N LYS A 16 -2.25 -22.19 9.82
CA LYS A 16 -1.50 -22.59 8.62
C LYS A 16 -2.43 -22.89 7.43
N SER A 17 -3.31 -21.96 7.08
CA SER A 17 -4.21 -22.05 5.93
C SER A 17 -4.26 -20.69 5.25
N GLY A 18 -3.49 -20.47 4.18
CA GLY A 18 -3.57 -19.19 3.48
C GLY A 18 -2.67 -18.97 2.27
N ALA A 19 -1.47 -19.57 2.20
CA ALA A 19 -0.49 -19.15 1.19
C ALA A 19 -0.89 -19.37 -0.29
N PHE A 20 -1.86 -20.25 -0.57
CA PHE A 20 -2.43 -20.44 -1.92
C PHE A 20 -3.71 -19.61 -2.15
N LEU A 21 -4.53 -19.41 -1.11
CA LEU A 21 -5.71 -18.53 -1.18
C LEU A 21 -5.30 -17.05 -1.31
N ASP A 22 -4.20 -16.66 -0.69
CA ASP A 22 -3.63 -15.32 -0.79
C ASP A 22 -3.11 -15.02 -2.21
N ARG A 23 -2.53 -16.00 -2.91
CA ARG A 23 -2.06 -15.83 -4.31
C ARG A 23 -3.21 -15.78 -5.31
N GLY A 24 -4.25 -16.60 -5.12
CA GLY A 24 -5.42 -16.63 -6.00
C GLY A 24 -6.26 -15.36 -5.91
N ARG A 25 -6.42 -14.79 -4.71
CA ARG A 25 -7.14 -13.52 -4.49
C ARG A 25 -6.45 -12.33 -5.14
N VAL A 26 -5.15 -12.16 -4.92
CA VAL A 26 -4.36 -11.05 -5.49
C VAL A 26 -4.37 -11.10 -7.03
N LEU A 27 -4.33 -12.29 -7.63
CA LEU A 27 -4.45 -12.46 -9.09
C LEU A 27 -5.83 -12.05 -9.62
N ALA A 28 -6.90 -12.49 -8.94
CA ALA A 28 -8.26 -12.18 -9.32
C ALA A 28 -8.54 -10.67 -9.18
N ASP A 29 -8.13 -10.06 -8.07
CA ASP A 29 -8.47 -8.68 -7.73
C ASP A 29 -7.68 -7.64 -8.53
N HIS A 30 -6.39 -7.89 -8.79
CA HIS A 30 -5.56 -6.88 -9.47
C HIS A 30 -5.47 -7.05 -10.98
N ILE A 31 -5.70 -8.23 -11.56
CA ILE A 31 -5.47 -8.44 -12.99
C ILE A 31 -6.76 -8.77 -13.71
N LEU A 32 -7.49 -9.76 -13.19
CA LEU A 32 -8.67 -10.32 -13.84
C LEU A 32 -9.87 -9.38 -13.75
N VAL A 33 -10.14 -8.84 -12.56
CA VAL A 33 -11.23 -7.90 -12.30
C VAL A 33 -11.12 -6.63 -13.16
N PRO A 34 -9.97 -5.91 -13.21
CA PRO A 34 -9.84 -4.76 -14.10
C PRO A 34 -10.04 -5.13 -15.58
N LEU A 35 -9.64 -6.34 -16.00
CA LEU A 35 -9.73 -6.77 -17.40
C LEU A 35 -11.19 -6.92 -17.83
N TYR A 36 -11.99 -7.62 -17.02
CA TYR A 36 -13.42 -7.76 -17.26
C TYR A 36 -14.13 -6.41 -17.22
N LEU A 37 -13.80 -5.57 -16.24
CA LEU A 37 -14.41 -4.25 -16.11
C LEU A 37 -14.08 -3.34 -17.30
N ALA A 38 -12.84 -3.32 -17.78
CA ALA A 38 -12.45 -2.51 -18.93
C ALA A 38 -13.23 -2.91 -20.21
N ASN A 39 -13.44 -4.21 -20.39
CA ASN A 39 -14.23 -4.76 -21.50
C ASN A 39 -15.73 -4.45 -21.34
N ILE A 40 -16.32 -4.67 -20.16
CA ILE A 40 -17.74 -4.35 -19.91
C ILE A 40 -17.98 -2.84 -20.09
N PHE A 41 -17.09 -2.00 -19.56
CA PHE A 41 -17.23 -0.55 -19.66
C PHE A 41 -16.94 -0.01 -21.06
N SER A 42 -16.41 -0.81 -21.98
CA SER A 42 -16.35 -0.44 -23.40
C SER A 42 -17.73 -0.22 -24.01
N LEU A 43 -18.76 -0.87 -23.47
CA LEU A 43 -20.14 -0.70 -23.90
C LEU A 43 -20.64 0.75 -23.76
N PHE A 44 -20.08 1.56 -22.84
CA PHE A 44 -20.42 2.98 -22.72
C PHE A 44 -19.99 3.82 -23.93
N THR A 45 -19.11 3.29 -24.78
CA THR A 45 -18.69 3.94 -26.02
C THR A 45 -19.47 3.49 -27.25
N LEU A 46 -20.38 2.52 -27.11
CA LEU A 46 -21.25 2.13 -28.22
C LEU A 46 -22.09 3.34 -28.67
N PRO A 47 -22.25 3.55 -30.00
CA PRO A 47 -23.19 4.54 -30.50
C PRO A 47 -24.61 4.19 -30.04
N ILE A 48 -25.55 5.12 -30.15
CA ILE A 48 -26.94 4.87 -29.77
C ILE A 48 -27.61 4.17 -30.95
N GLY A 49 -28.19 2.98 -30.73
CA GLY A 49 -28.83 2.19 -31.77
C GLY A 49 -29.25 0.80 -31.29
N VAL A 50 -29.97 0.07 -32.15
CA VAL A 50 -30.26 -1.35 -31.95
C VAL A 50 -29.09 -2.12 -32.53
N TYR A 51 -28.45 -2.96 -31.70
CA TYR A 51 -27.31 -3.79 -32.09
C TYR A 51 -27.66 -5.25 -31.92
N SER A 52 -27.26 -6.07 -32.88
CA SER A 52 -27.24 -7.52 -32.71
C SER A 52 -26.15 -7.94 -31.71
N THR A 53 -26.31 -9.10 -31.07
CA THR A 53 -25.31 -9.66 -30.15
C THR A 53 -23.94 -9.79 -30.82
N PHE A 54 -23.91 -10.16 -32.10
CA PHE A 54 -22.68 -10.33 -32.86
C PHE A 54 -21.95 -8.99 -33.09
N GLU A 55 -22.68 -7.92 -33.38
CA GLU A 55 -22.09 -6.57 -33.55
C GLU A 55 -21.47 -6.06 -32.25
N VAL A 56 -22.14 -6.30 -31.11
CA VAL A 56 -21.61 -5.96 -29.79
C VAL A 56 -20.32 -6.73 -29.50
N LEU A 57 -20.30 -8.05 -29.76
CA LEU A 57 -19.10 -8.86 -29.57
C LEU A 57 -17.95 -8.43 -30.47
N ARG A 58 -18.22 -8.17 -31.75
CA ARG A 58 -17.23 -7.64 -32.69
C ARG A 58 -16.67 -6.30 -32.22
N PHE A 59 -17.53 -5.43 -31.67
CA PHE A 59 -17.09 -4.17 -31.09
C PHE A 59 -16.17 -4.38 -29.87
N ILE A 60 -16.52 -5.27 -28.95
CA ILE A 60 -15.72 -5.52 -27.73
C ILE A 60 -14.35 -6.12 -28.07
N PHE A 61 -14.28 -7.07 -29.01
CA PHE A 61 -13.08 -7.89 -29.21
C PHE A 61 -12.21 -7.52 -30.42
N VAL A 62 -12.76 -6.86 -31.44
CA VAL A 62 -12.07 -6.66 -32.73
C VAL A 62 -11.89 -5.17 -33.07
N SER A 63 -12.60 -4.28 -32.40
CA SER A 63 -12.56 -2.86 -32.75
C SER A 63 -11.33 -2.14 -32.17
N PHE A 64 -11.08 -0.91 -32.66
CA PHE A 64 -10.10 -0.02 -32.04
C PHE A 64 -10.42 0.27 -30.56
N ALA A 65 -11.69 0.16 -30.15
CA ALA A 65 -12.09 0.29 -28.75
C ALA A 65 -11.49 -0.83 -27.88
N THR A 66 -11.15 -1.99 -28.44
CA THR A 66 -10.45 -3.06 -27.74
C THR A 66 -9.04 -2.62 -27.33
N LEU A 67 -8.28 -1.97 -28.22
CA LEU A 67 -6.95 -1.43 -27.91
C LEU A 67 -7.01 -0.35 -26.82
N ILE A 68 -8.01 0.53 -26.89
CA ILE A 68 -8.28 1.51 -25.84
C ILE A 68 -8.62 0.81 -24.52
N SER A 69 -9.43 -0.25 -24.55
CA SER A 69 -9.84 -1.00 -23.35
C SER A 69 -8.65 -1.74 -22.71
N ILE A 70 -7.77 -2.34 -23.51
CA ILE A 70 -6.51 -2.94 -23.04
C ILE A 70 -5.61 -1.88 -22.41
N THR A 71 -5.54 -0.69 -23.01
CA THR A 71 -4.76 0.42 -22.48
C THR A 71 -5.31 0.90 -21.14
N ILE A 72 -6.64 1.13 -21.07
CA ILE A 72 -7.34 1.49 -19.82
C ILE A 72 -7.12 0.43 -18.75
N TRP A 73 -7.30 -0.84 -19.10
CA TRP A 73 -7.06 -1.97 -18.21
C TRP A 73 -5.64 -1.94 -17.62
N PHE A 74 -4.64 -1.82 -18.49
CA PHE A 74 -3.23 -1.80 -18.09
C PHE A 74 -2.93 -0.64 -17.13
N PHE A 75 -3.40 0.57 -17.45
CA PHE A 75 -3.22 1.72 -16.57
C PHE A 75 -4.02 1.61 -15.27
N SER A 76 -5.25 1.09 -15.31
CA SER A 76 -6.03 0.84 -14.09
C SER A 76 -5.32 -0.14 -13.17
N PHE A 77 -4.78 -1.24 -13.71
CA PHE A 77 -3.98 -2.20 -12.94
C PHE A 77 -2.75 -1.54 -12.32
N LEU A 78 -1.94 -0.84 -13.13
CA LEU A 78 -0.72 -0.20 -12.66
C LEU A 78 -0.99 0.83 -11.55
N ILE A 79 -1.95 1.72 -11.78
CA ILE A 79 -2.26 2.81 -10.86
C ILE A 79 -2.89 2.25 -9.59
N SER A 80 -3.87 1.35 -9.67
CA SER A 80 -4.52 0.81 -8.46
C SER A 80 -3.56 0.00 -7.60
N THR A 81 -2.78 -0.91 -8.20
CA THR A 81 -1.77 -1.70 -7.47
C THR A 81 -0.70 -0.79 -6.88
N GLY A 82 -0.17 0.12 -7.70
CA GLY A 82 0.85 1.07 -7.25
C GLY A 82 0.37 1.97 -6.12
N TRP A 83 -0.89 2.42 -6.19
CA TRP A 83 -1.49 3.28 -5.17
C TRP A 83 -1.71 2.56 -3.85
N HIS A 84 -2.13 1.30 -3.92
CA HIS A 84 -2.25 0.40 -2.76
C HIS A 84 -0.90 0.24 -2.06
N GLU A 85 0.12 -0.20 -2.80
CA GLU A 85 1.45 -0.45 -2.25
C GLU A 85 2.10 0.81 -1.71
N ARG A 86 1.91 1.95 -2.38
CA ARG A 86 2.34 3.27 -1.90
C ARG A 86 1.76 3.59 -0.52
N GLY A 87 0.53 3.20 -0.23
CA GLY A 87 -0.10 3.39 1.08
C GLY A 87 0.66 2.68 2.19
N HIS A 88 0.86 1.37 2.01
CA HIS A 88 1.70 0.57 2.91
C HIS A 88 3.10 1.17 3.06
N PHE A 89 3.69 1.63 1.95
CA PHE A 89 5.07 2.09 1.88
C PHE A 89 5.29 3.36 2.71
N ILE A 90 4.44 4.36 2.52
CA ILE A 90 4.53 5.62 3.26
C ILE A 90 4.28 5.40 4.75
N LYS A 91 3.38 4.47 5.12
CA LYS A 91 3.15 4.14 6.53
C LYS A 91 4.38 3.49 7.14
N ALA A 92 5.04 2.57 6.43
CA ALA A 92 6.26 1.94 6.89
C ALA A 92 7.42 2.96 7.04
N ILE A 93 7.50 3.98 6.17
CA ILE A 93 8.45 5.09 6.33
C ILE A 93 8.18 5.85 7.62
N LYS A 94 6.92 6.26 7.83
CA LYS A 94 6.51 7.06 8.99
C LYS A 94 6.70 6.32 10.31
N ALA A 95 6.44 5.01 10.30
CA ALA A 95 6.67 4.17 11.46
C ALA A 95 8.18 3.88 11.68
N THR A 96 9.05 4.27 10.76
CA THR A 96 10.49 3.96 10.74
C THR A 96 10.80 2.46 10.72
N VAL A 97 9.83 1.66 10.27
CA VAL A 97 9.86 0.20 10.27
C VAL A 97 10.43 -0.37 8.95
N LEU A 98 10.54 0.45 7.90
CA LEU A 98 11.32 0.07 6.72
C LEU A 98 12.76 -0.24 7.11
N LYS A 99 13.31 -1.28 6.47
CA LYS A 99 14.73 -1.65 6.57
C LYS A 99 15.60 -0.39 6.54
N ASN A 100 16.58 -0.31 7.44
CA ASN A 100 17.39 0.90 7.58
C ASN A 100 18.09 1.25 6.24
N ASN A 101 18.53 2.50 6.09
CA ASN A 101 19.14 2.96 4.84
C ASN A 101 20.32 2.08 4.42
N ASN A 102 21.04 1.49 5.38
CA ASN A 102 22.14 0.56 5.13
C ASN A 102 21.66 -0.75 4.53
N GLY A 103 20.52 -1.29 4.95
CA GLY A 103 19.94 -2.51 4.40
C GLY A 103 19.46 -2.34 2.96
N LEU A 104 18.84 -1.20 2.62
CA LEU A 104 18.50 -0.90 1.22
C LEU A 104 19.76 -0.72 0.35
N LYS A 105 20.80 -0.05 0.87
CA LYS A 105 22.09 0.09 0.18
C LYS A 105 22.76 -1.29 -0.03
N ASN A 106 22.67 -2.18 0.95
CA ASN A 106 23.19 -3.54 0.85
C ASN A 106 22.44 -4.38 -0.18
N ASP A 107 21.13 -4.20 -0.34
CA ASP A 107 20.37 -4.88 -1.39
C ASP A 107 20.74 -4.36 -2.79
N LEU A 108 21.04 -3.06 -2.89
CA LEU A 108 21.55 -2.45 -4.12
C LEU A 108 22.96 -2.92 -4.47
N SER A 109 23.87 -3.02 -3.51
CA SER A 109 25.21 -3.57 -3.75
C SER A 109 25.16 -5.07 -4.07
N ALA A 110 24.24 -5.83 -3.48
CA ALA A 110 24.00 -7.22 -3.85
C ALA A 110 23.47 -7.36 -5.29
N LEU A 111 22.63 -6.42 -5.76
CA LEU A 111 22.21 -6.35 -7.17
C LEU A 111 23.36 -5.98 -8.10
N GLU A 112 24.23 -5.06 -7.68
CA GLU A 112 25.44 -4.68 -8.41
C GLU A 112 26.40 -5.85 -8.58
N ASN A 113 26.63 -6.63 -7.51
CA ASN A 113 27.44 -7.84 -7.56
C ASN A 113 26.83 -8.92 -8.47
N LYS A 114 25.50 -9.08 -8.46
CA LYS A 114 24.81 -9.96 -9.42
C LYS A 114 24.95 -9.48 -10.87
N PHE A 115 25.06 -8.17 -11.08
CA PHE A 115 25.28 -7.59 -12.40
C PHE A 115 26.71 -7.87 -12.91
N THR A 116 27.73 -7.75 -12.05
CA THR A 116 29.12 -8.05 -12.43
C THR A 116 29.33 -9.53 -12.72
N GLU A 117 28.62 -10.43 -12.02
CA GLU A 117 28.68 -11.87 -12.28
C GLU A 117 27.96 -12.29 -13.57
N ARG A 118 26.86 -11.62 -13.95
CA ARG A 118 26.05 -12.01 -15.13
C ARG A 118 26.59 -11.45 -16.44
N LYS A 119 27.62 -12.10 -17.00
CA LYS A 119 28.19 -11.85 -18.34
C LYS A 119 27.32 -12.35 -19.51
N SER A 120 26.03 -12.02 -19.61
CA SER A 120 25.22 -12.44 -20.78
C SER A 120 24.57 -11.27 -21.52
N GLY A 121 24.85 -11.16 -22.82
CA GLY A 121 24.13 -10.38 -23.85
C GLY A 121 24.10 -8.85 -23.71
N PHE A 122 24.40 -8.12 -24.79
CA PHE A 122 24.32 -6.65 -24.84
C PHE A 122 22.96 -6.11 -24.39
N ILE A 123 21.86 -6.69 -24.89
CA ILE A 123 20.49 -6.28 -24.56
C ILE A 123 20.21 -6.42 -23.06
N ARG A 124 20.55 -7.57 -22.46
CA ARG A 124 20.38 -7.79 -21.01
C ARG A 124 21.23 -6.82 -20.21
N LYS A 125 22.49 -6.58 -20.59
CA LYS A 125 23.36 -5.59 -19.95
C LYS A 125 22.75 -4.19 -20.00
N LEU A 126 22.14 -3.80 -21.11
CA LEU A 126 21.45 -2.51 -21.26
C LEU A 126 20.24 -2.41 -20.32
N PHE A 127 19.34 -3.41 -20.31
CA PHE A 127 18.19 -3.43 -19.42
C PHE A 127 18.60 -3.41 -17.94
N PHE A 128 19.61 -4.20 -17.55
CA PHE A 128 20.12 -4.19 -16.17
C PHE A 128 20.75 -2.84 -15.79
N LYS A 129 21.49 -2.20 -16.70
CA LYS A 129 22.06 -0.87 -16.45
C LYS A 129 20.96 0.18 -16.25
N ILE A 130 19.90 0.12 -17.05
CA ILE A 130 18.72 0.99 -16.91
C ILE A 130 18.04 0.73 -15.57
N GLU A 131 17.75 -0.53 -15.24
CA GLU A 131 17.14 -0.94 -13.97
C GLU A 131 17.97 -0.46 -12.76
N PHE A 132 19.29 -0.69 -12.79
CA PHE A 132 20.19 -0.26 -11.74
C PHE A 132 20.19 1.25 -11.56
N LYS A 133 20.28 2.01 -12.66
CA LYS A 133 20.23 3.48 -12.64
C LYS A 133 18.91 3.99 -12.05
N ILE A 134 17.79 3.36 -12.42
CA ILE A 134 16.46 3.70 -11.88
C ILE A 134 16.42 3.42 -10.38
N LYS A 135 16.84 2.23 -9.94
CA LYS A 135 16.84 1.83 -8.52
C LYS A 135 17.74 2.72 -7.66
N ASN A 136 18.93 3.06 -8.14
CA ASN A 136 19.87 3.92 -7.43
C ASN A 136 19.33 5.36 -7.28
N ASN A 137 18.80 5.94 -8.36
CA ASN A 137 18.16 7.26 -8.30
C ASN A 137 16.99 7.25 -7.31
N LEU A 138 16.16 6.21 -7.34
CA LEU A 138 15.01 6.11 -6.45
C LEU A 138 15.40 5.88 -5.00
N LEU A 139 16.52 5.19 -4.73
CA LEU A 139 17.07 5.08 -3.38
C LEU A 139 17.50 6.44 -2.83
N ASN A 140 18.15 7.27 -3.63
CA ASN A 140 18.55 8.60 -3.17
C ASN A 140 17.32 9.47 -2.87
N ASP A 141 16.34 9.46 -3.78
CA ASP A 141 15.05 10.13 -3.57
C ASP A 141 14.33 9.62 -2.31
N LEU A 142 14.40 8.32 -2.05
CA LEU A 142 13.85 7.66 -0.86
C LEU A 142 14.48 8.15 0.44
N ILE A 143 15.81 8.28 0.45
CA ILE A 143 16.56 8.74 1.61
C ILE A 143 16.18 10.20 1.89
N GLU A 144 16.16 11.07 0.87
CA GLU A 144 15.74 12.47 0.98
C GLU A 144 14.31 12.59 1.52
N LEU A 145 13.39 11.79 0.97
CA LEU A 145 11.99 11.78 1.39
C LEU A 145 11.81 11.29 2.83
N ARG A 146 12.50 10.21 3.19
CA ARG A 146 12.49 9.69 4.56
C ARG A 146 12.98 10.76 5.53
N THR A 147 14.10 11.42 5.22
CA THR A 147 14.63 12.50 6.05
C THR A 147 13.62 13.62 6.18
N GLY A 148 13.03 14.12 5.09
CA GLY A 148 12.05 15.22 5.13
C GLY A 148 10.76 14.86 5.88
N ILE A 149 10.30 13.61 5.79
CA ILE A 149 9.14 13.14 6.56
C ILE A 149 9.45 13.07 8.07
N ILE A 150 10.64 12.58 8.45
CA ILE A 150 11.03 12.41 9.86
C ILE A 150 11.34 13.76 10.51
N THR A 151 12.06 14.65 9.81
CA THR A 151 12.41 15.99 10.33
C THR A 151 11.19 16.92 10.43
N GLY A 152 10.03 16.49 9.95
CA GLY A 152 8.80 17.27 10.05
C GLY A 152 8.81 18.49 9.13
N GLU A 153 9.54 18.45 8.00
CA GLU A 153 9.55 19.49 6.96
C GLU A 153 8.19 19.72 6.27
N LYS A 154 7.10 19.18 6.84
CA LYS A 154 5.72 19.57 6.56
C LYS A 154 5.46 21.03 6.94
N LYS A 155 6.07 21.97 6.22
CA LYS A 155 5.52 23.30 6.10
C LYS A 155 4.36 23.25 5.10
N ASN A 156 3.28 23.96 5.41
CA ASN A 156 2.05 24.09 4.61
C ASN A 156 2.30 24.02 3.10
N PHE A 157 1.35 23.45 2.35
CA PHE A 157 1.44 23.27 0.88
C PHE A 157 1.96 24.51 0.12
N PHE A 158 1.58 25.71 0.58
CA PHE A 158 1.99 26.98 -0.01
C PHE A 158 3.38 27.49 0.39
N LYS A 159 3.96 26.98 1.48
CA LYS A 159 5.25 27.45 2.01
C LYS A 159 6.47 26.82 1.36
N ASN A 160 6.33 25.67 0.71
CA ASN A 160 7.43 25.01 -0.01
C ASN A 160 6.92 24.25 -1.25
N PRO A 161 6.59 24.96 -2.35
CA PRO A 161 6.05 24.35 -3.56
C PRO A 161 7.03 23.36 -4.20
N VAL A 162 8.33 23.62 -4.12
CA VAL A 162 9.38 22.74 -4.67
C VAL A 162 9.33 21.37 -3.99
N TRP A 163 9.26 21.35 -2.65
CA TRP A 163 9.16 20.10 -1.90
C TRP A 163 7.86 19.34 -2.22
N ASN A 164 6.73 20.04 -2.36
CA ASN A 164 5.46 19.39 -2.70
C ASN A 164 5.48 18.77 -4.10
N ILE A 165 6.08 19.45 -5.08
CA ILE A 165 6.25 18.90 -6.43
C ILE A 165 7.16 17.68 -6.38
N ARG A 166 8.29 17.75 -5.68
CA ARG A 166 9.19 16.60 -5.51
C ARG A 166 8.49 15.43 -4.82
N TYR A 167 7.76 15.69 -3.73
CA TYR A 167 6.98 14.70 -3.02
C TYR A 167 5.93 14.06 -3.93
N PHE A 168 5.19 14.86 -4.71
CA PHE A 168 4.21 14.36 -5.67
C PHE A 168 4.86 13.50 -6.76
N MET A 169 5.95 13.96 -7.38
CA MET A 169 6.72 13.20 -8.37
C MET A 169 7.21 11.88 -7.80
N TYR A 170 7.68 11.89 -6.57
CA TYR A 170 8.11 10.68 -5.88
C TYR A 170 6.95 9.70 -5.65
N ASN A 171 5.78 10.19 -5.24
CA ASN A 171 4.59 9.35 -5.10
C ASN A 171 4.20 8.71 -6.44
N LEU A 172 4.28 9.46 -7.54
CA LEU A 172 4.07 8.90 -8.88
C LEU A 172 5.10 7.82 -9.21
N LYS A 173 6.39 8.07 -8.92
CA LYS A 173 7.44 7.07 -9.14
C LYS A 173 7.14 5.78 -8.39
N ILE A 174 6.75 5.84 -7.11
CA ILE A 174 6.34 4.63 -6.37
C ILE A 174 5.17 3.94 -7.07
N VAL A 175 4.11 4.68 -7.41
CA VAL A 175 2.91 4.10 -8.02
C VAL A 175 3.23 3.38 -9.32
N PHE A 176 4.04 3.96 -10.20
CA PHE A 176 4.36 3.32 -11.48
C PHE A 176 5.42 2.22 -11.36
N LEU A 177 6.38 2.34 -10.43
CA LEU A 177 7.49 1.41 -10.33
C LEU A 177 7.22 0.22 -9.39
N SER A 178 6.25 0.34 -8.48
CA SER A 178 5.89 -0.76 -7.57
C SER A 178 5.34 -1.98 -8.30
N PRO A 179 4.35 -1.86 -9.21
CA PRO A 179 3.85 -3.00 -9.98
C PRO A 179 4.95 -3.63 -10.86
N LEU A 180 5.93 -2.83 -11.28
CA LEU A 180 7.07 -3.31 -12.06
C LEU A 180 8.10 -4.06 -11.20
N GLY A 181 8.04 -3.96 -9.86
CA GLY A 181 9.02 -4.54 -8.94
C GLY A 181 10.35 -3.78 -8.94
N LEU A 182 10.33 -2.51 -9.37
CA LEU A 182 11.51 -1.65 -9.47
C LEU A 182 11.66 -0.73 -8.26
N CYS A 183 10.62 -0.57 -7.44
CA CYS A 183 10.66 0.27 -6.25
C CYS A 183 11.46 -0.40 -5.12
N PRO A 184 12.55 0.21 -4.60
CA PRO A 184 13.28 -0.30 -3.45
C PRO A 184 12.39 -0.38 -2.20
N GLY A 185 12.57 -1.42 -1.39
CA GLY A 185 11.76 -1.69 -0.20
C GLY A 185 10.40 -2.35 -0.48
N ILE A 186 10.04 -2.57 -1.75
CA ILE A 186 8.90 -3.38 -2.16
C ILE A 186 9.43 -4.62 -2.88
N ILE A 187 9.24 -5.78 -2.26
CA ILE A 187 9.65 -7.08 -2.78
C ILE A 187 8.50 -7.67 -3.58
N ARG A 188 8.74 -7.88 -4.87
CA ARG A 188 7.83 -8.62 -5.75
C ARG A 188 8.14 -10.12 -5.67
N LYS A 189 7.16 -10.93 -5.25
CA LYS A 189 7.22 -12.40 -5.30
C LYS A 189 6.09 -12.91 -6.20
N GLY A 190 6.40 -13.13 -7.48
CA GLY A 190 5.40 -13.45 -8.50
C GLY A 190 4.55 -12.22 -8.83
N LEU A 191 3.25 -12.30 -8.55
CA LEU A 191 2.29 -11.19 -8.73
C LEU A 191 1.87 -10.55 -7.40
N ASN A 192 2.48 -10.98 -6.30
CA ASN A 192 2.28 -10.38 -4.99
C ASN A 192 3.40 -9.40 -4.70
N TYR A 193 3.04 -8.29 -4.08
CA TYR A 193 3.94 -7.23 -3.65
C TYR A 193 3.91 -7.18 -2.13
N TYR A 194 5.09 -7.08 -1.53
CA TYR A 194 5.24 -7.04 -0.08
C TYR A 194 6.24 -5.95 0.27
N ILE A 195 5.99 -5.25 1.36
CA ILE A 195 6.99 -4.34 1.90
C ILE A 195 8.02 -5.12 2.68
N ASP A 196 9.29 -4.76 2.48
CA ASP A 196 10.40 -5.24 3.29
C ASP A 196 10.45 -4.50 4.65
N ALA A 197 9.46 -4.79 5.49
CA ALA A 197 9.28 -4.22 6.82
C ALA A 197 8.50 -5.20 7.72
N PRO A 198 8.75 -5.21 9.05
CA PRO A 198 7.87 -5.89 10.00
C PRO A 198 6.40 -5.48 9.79
N PHE A 199 5.54 -6.46 9.54
CA PHE A 199 4.11 -6.23 9.34
C PHE A 199 3.45 -5.87 10.67
N ASP A 200 3.36 -4.57 10.95
CA ASP A 200 2.43 -4.03 11.93
C ASP A 200 1.03 -3.92 11.32
N LEU A 201 0.00 -4.08 12.16
CA LEU A 201 -1.40 -3.94 11.78
C LEU A 201 -1.66 -2.57 11.12
N GLY A 202 -0.99 -1.51 11.58
CA GLY A 202 -1.11 -0.18 10.98
C GLY A 202 -0.54 -0.08 9.57
N VAL A 203 0.56 -0.80 9.29
CA VAL A 203 1.11 -0.89 7.93
C VAL A 203 0.14 -1.69 7.06
N ALA A 204 -0.32 -2.85 7.51
CA ALA A 204 -1.25 -3.70 6.77
C ALA A 204 -2.62 -3.06 6.50
N ALA A 205 -3.10 -2.16 7.35
CA ALA A 205 -4.39 -1.48 7.14
C ALA A 205 -4.30 -0.31 6.15
N GLU A 206 -3.11 0.25 5.89
CA GLU A 206 -2.99 1.48 5.10
C GLU A 206 -3.24 1.25 3.60
N GLY A 207 -2.82 0.11 3.04
CA GLY A 207 -3.08 -0.26 1.64
C GLY A 207 -4.58 -0.23 1.30
N PRO A 208 -5.41 -1.07 1.94
CA PRO A 208 -6.87 -1.08 1.72
C PRO A 208 -7.51 0.30 1.92
N LYS A 209 -7.09 1.05 2.95
CA LYS A 209 -7.58 2.41 3.21
C LYS A 209 -7.26 3.37 2.06
N THR A 210 -6.06 3.31 1.49
CA THR A 210 -5.68 4.15 0.35
C THR A 210 -6.39 3.75 -0.94
N SER A 211 -6.58 2.45 -1.18
CA SER A 211 -7.36 1.95 -2.31
C SER A 211 -8.83 2.35 -2.23
N CYS A 212 -9.43 2.33 -1.03
CA CYS A 212 -10.79 2.81 -0.83
C CYS A 212 -10.95 4.27 -1.24
N LYS A 213 -10.00 5.14 -0.85
CA LYS A 213 -10.00 6.56 -1.24
C LYS A 213 -9.86 6.75 -2.75
N LEU A 214 -8.96 6.00 -3.38
CA LEU A 214 -8.82 6.00 -4.85
C LEU A 214 -10.13 5.57 -5.51
N GLY A 215 -10.73 4.51 -4.98
CA GLY A 215 -11.99 3.95 -5.43
C GLY A 215 -13.11 5.00 -5.43
N PHE A 216 -13.31 5.63 -4.27
CA PHE A 216 -14.34 6.65 -4.09
C PHE A 216 -14.16 7.87 -5.02
N ILE A 217 -12.94 8.41 -5.09
CA ILE A 217 -12.64 9.56 -5.97
C ILE A 217 -12.83 9.18 -7.44
N GLY A 218 -12.33 8.00 -7.85
CA GLY A 218 -12.46 7.50 -9.21
C GLY A 218 -13.92 7.34 -9.63
N LEU A 219 -14.77 6.78 -8.77
CA LEU A 219 -16.20 6.62 -9.07
C LEU A 219 -16.93 7.96 -9.21
N ILE A 220 -16.66 8.94 -8.34
CA ILE A 220 -17.26 10.28 -8.46
C ILE A 220 -16.88 10.91 -9.80
N LEU A 221 -15.59 10.87 -10.15
CA LEU A 221 -15.12 11.41 -11.42
C LEU A 221 -15.75 10.69 -12.62
N ALA A 222 -15.90 9.36 -12.54
CA ALA A 222 -16.56 8.58 -13.60
C ALA A 222 -18.04 8.96 -13.79
N ILE A 223 -18.78 9.11 -12.69
CA ILE A 223 -20.19 9.52 -12.69
C ILE A 223 -20.38 10.89 -13.34
N ILE A 224 -19.39 11.78 -13.24
CA ILE A 224 -19.43 13.11 -13.85
C ILE A 224 -18.97 13.06 -15.32
N LEU A 225 -17.81 12.45 -15.59
CA LEU A 225 -17.16 12.50 -16.90
C LEU A 225 -17.88 11.68 -17.96
N ILE A 226 -18.41 10.49 -17.62
CA ILE A 226 -19.07 9.64 -18.62
C ILE A 226 -20.32 10.33 -19.18
N PRO A 227 -21.29 10.81 -18.37
CA PRO A 227 -22.44 11.54 -18.89
C PRO A 227 -22.04 12.81 -19.64
N LEU A 228 -21.09 13.59 -19.12
CA LEU A 228 -20.64 14.83 -19.76
C LEU A 228 -20.03 14.57 -21.15
N GLY A 229 -19.23 13.50 -21.28
CA GLY A 229 -18.64 13.09 -22.55
C GLY A 229 -19.69 12.59 -23.54
N ARG A 230 -20.74 11.91 -23.06
CA ARG A 230 -21.85 11.43 -23.90
C ARG A 230 -22.73 12.57 -24.40
N ILE A 231 -23.09 13.51 -23.54
CA ILE A 231 -23.93 14.67 -23.91
C ILE A 231 -23.25 15.53 -24.97
N ASN A 232 -21.95 15.80 -24.81
CA ASN A 232 -21.18 16.63 -25.74
C ASN A 232 -20.61 15.86 -26.93
N LEU A 233 -20.90 14.56 -27.06
CA LEU A 233 -20.35 13.68 -28.10
C LEU A 233 -18.82 13.73 -28.20
N LEU A 234 -18.13 13.79 -27.05
CA LEU A 234 -16.66 13.83 -26.95
C LEU A 234 -16.13 12.45 -26.48
N PRO A 235 -15.71 11.55 -27.39
CA PRO A 235 -15.31 10.19 -27.05
C PRO A 235 -14.12 10.14 -26.08
N LEU A 236 -13.25 11.14 -26.15
CA LEU A 236 -12.09 11.25 -25.27
C LEU A 236 -12.50 11.41 -23.80
N ILE A 237 -13.50 12.24 -23.52
CA ILE A 237 -14.01 12.45 -22.15
C ILE A 237 -14.65 11.16 -21.63
N VAL A 238 -15.41 10.45 -22.47
CA VAL A 238 -15.98 9.15 -22.12
C VAL A 238 -14.88 8.14 -21.77
N ASN A 239 -13.80 8.09 -22.56
CA ASN A 239 -12.67 7.19 -22.30
C ASN A 239 -11.92 7.53 -21.01
N PHE A 240 -11.74 8.82 -20.68
CA PHE A 240 -11.23 9.22 -19.36
C PHE A 240 -12.17 8.82 -18.24
N GLY A 241 -13.49 9.03 -18.41
CA GLY A 241 -14.50 8.57 -17.47
C GLY A 241 -14.43 7.05 -17.25
N ARG A 242 -14.23 6.25 -18.31
CA ARG A 242 -14.03 4.80 -18.22
C ARG A 242 -12.76 4.42 -17.47
N LEU A 243 -11.66 5.15 -17.66
CA LEU A 243 -10.44 4.94 -16.87
C LEU A 243 -10.69 5.17 -15.39
N PHE A 244 -11.34 6.27 -15.02
CA PHE A 244 -11.69 6.56 -13.64
C PHE A 244 -12.71 5.56 -13.06
N LEU A 245 -13.62 5.04 -13.88
CA LEU A 245 -14.55 3.99 -13.47
C LEU A 245 -13.78 2.69 -13.16
N GLY A 246 -12.83 2.32 -14.02
CA GLY A 246 -11.93 1.19 -13.79
C GLY A 246 -11.13 1.34 -12.50
N LEU A 247 -10.48 2.49 -12.30
CA LEU A 247 -9.77 2.83 -11.05
C LEU A 247 -10.70 2.78 -9.83
N GLY A 248 -11.91 3.31 -9.99
CA GLY A 248 -12.94 3.41 -8.98
C GLY A 248 -13.36 2.04 -8.45
N VAL A 249 -13.81 1.19 -9.36
CA VAL A 249 -14.29 -0.16 -9.02
C VAL A 249 -13.14 -1.03 -8.52
N VAL A 250 -11.99 -1.03 -9.21
CA VAL A 250 -10.83 -1.84 -8.80
C VAL A 250 -10.33 -1.42 -7.42
N GLY A 251 -10.21 -0.12 -7.16
CA GLY A 251 -9.77 0.39 -5.85
C GLY A 251 -10.74 0.04 -4.72
N MET A 252 -12.06 0.05 -4.98
CA MET A 252 -13.04 -0.41 -4.00
C MET A 252 -12.96 -1.91 -3.77
N LEU A 253 -12.93 -2.73 -4.82
CA LEU A 253 -12.87 -4.18 -4.71
C LEU A 253 -11.58 -4.63 -4.01
N ASP A 254 -10.45 -4.06 -4.39
CA ASP A 254 -9.18 -4.26 -3.70
C ASP A 254 -9.28 -3.93 -2.21
N SER A 255 -9.88 -2.79 -1.86
CA SER A 255 -10.13 -2.45 -0.45
C SER A 255 -11.05 -3.43 0.28
N PHE A 256 -12.02 -4.03 -0.40
CA PHE A 256 -12.96 -4.98 0.19
C PHE A 256 -12.33 -6.38 0.35
N PHE A 257 -11.49 -6.81 -0.60
CA PHE A 257 -10.97 -8.16 -0.66
C PHE A 257 -9.59 -8.34 -0.03
N ALA A 258 -8.73 -7.31 -0.05
CA ALA A 258 -7.36 -7.41 0.43
C ALA A 258 -7.28 -7.80 1.91
N ASP A 259 -8.22 -7.35 2.76
CA ASP A 259 -8.24 -7.77 4.17
C ASP A 259 -9.59 -7.50 4.88
N PRO A 260 -10.61 -8.36 4.69
CA PRO A 260 -11.89 -8.25 5.39
C PRO A 260 -11.73 -8.61 6.88
N GLY A 261 -11.14 -7.71 7.66
CA GLY A 261 -10.91 -7.90 9.08
C GLY A 261 -9.85 -6.98 9.66
N LYS A 262 -8.65 -6.93 9.06
CA LYS A 262 -7.53 -6.17 9.65
C LYS A 262 -7.75 -4.67 9.63
N TRP A 263 -8.38 -4.12 8.59
CA TRP A 263 -8.74 -2.70 8.60
C TRP A 263 -9.78 -2.38 9.67
N LYS A 264 -10.80 -3.24 9.83
CA LYS A 264 -11.80 -3.07 10.91
C LYS A 264 -11.11 -3.11 12.27
N GLU A 265 -10.26 -4.11 12.50
CA GLU A 265 -9.49 -4.26 13.73
C GLU A 265 -8.58 -3.04 13.99
N TYR A 266 -7.88 -2.54 12.97
CA TYR A 266 -7.07 -1.34 13.08
C TYR A 266 -7.91 -0.12 13.48
N ARG A 267 -9.07 0.06 12.85
CA ARG A 267 -9.99 1.17 13.15
C ARG A 267 -10.53 1.08 14.57
N ASP A 268 -10.87 -0.12 15.02
CA ASP A 268 -11.37 -0.35 16.36
C ASP A 268 -10.27 -0.08 17.40
N ARG A 269 -9.01 -0.49 17.11
CA ARG A 269 -7.85 -0.15 17.95
C ARG A 269 -7.53 1.35 17.96
N GLU A 270 -7.62 2.04 16.82
CA GLU A 270 -7.45 3.51 16.77
C GLU A 270 -8.53 4.21 17.58
N LYS A 271 -9.79 3.81 17.44
CA LYS A 271 -10.91 4.36 18.24
C LYS A 271 -10.68 4.16 19.73
N LEU A 272 -10.29 2.95 20.13
CA LEU A 272 -10.00 2.64 21.53
C LEU A 272 -8.79 3.43 22.03
N ALA A 273 -7.73 3.55 21.23
CA ALA A 273 -6.57 4.37 21.58
C ALA A 273 -6.92 5.86 21.71
N HIS A 274 -7.80 6.39 20.85
CA HIS A 274 -8.30 7.76 20.97
C HIS A 274 -9.17 7.98 22.21
N GLN A 275 -10.04 7.02 22.55
CA GLN A 275 -10.84 7.05 23.78
C GLN A 275 -9.93 7.05 25.01
N LEU A 276 -8.99 6.10 25.08
CA LEU A 276 -8.02 6.03 26.17
C LEU A 276 -7.14 7.28 26.24
N ALA A 277 -6.70 7.83 25.11
CA ALA A 277 -5.90 9.06 25.10
C ALA A 277 -6.67 10.28 25.64
N GLY A 278 -7.99 10.32 25.47
CA GLY A 278 -8.85 11.32 26.11
C GLY A 278 -9.04 11.08 27.61
N GLU A 279 -8.89 9.84 28.08
CA GLU A 279 -8.95 9.45 29.49
C GLU A 279 -7.58 9.58 30.21
N VAL A 280 -6.47 9.71 29.46
CA VAL A 280 -5.15 9.95 30.05
C VAL A 280 -5.17 11.32 30.72
N LYS A 281 -5.20 11.30 32.06
CA LYS A 281 -5.07 12.50 32.90
C LYS A 281 -3.81 13.28 32.51
N SER A 282 -3.86 14.60 32.67
CA SER A 282 -2.75 15.51 32.36
C SER A 282 -1.45 15.07 33.04
N VAL A 283 -0.31 15.44 32.45
CA VAL A 283 1.05 15.02 32.88
C VAL A 283 1.31 15.20 34.39
N GLY A 284 0.62 16.13 35.06
CA GLY A 284 0.67 16.30 36.52
C GLY A 284 0.15 15.10 37.33
N ALA A 285 -0.89 14.41 36.84
CA ALA A 285 -1.44 13.23 37.51
C ALA A 285 -0.49 12.03 37.47
N TRP A 286 0.40 11.94 36.46
CA TRP A 286 1.42 10.89 36.43
C TRP A 286 2.48 11.09 37.50
N ILE A 287 2.80 12.33 37.87
CA ILE A 287 3.75 12.63 38.96
C ILE A 287 3.18 12.12 40.30
N GLU A 288 1.86 12.18 40.48
CA GLU A 288 1.16 11.67 41.67
C GLU A 288 0.93 10.14 41.64
N GLU A 289 0.72 9.55 40.47
CA GLU A 289 0.48 8.10 40.31
C GLU A 289 1.79 7.28 40.20
N ALA A 290 2.88 7.85 39.70
CA ALA A 290 4.16 7.16 39.52
C ALA A 290 4.73 6.57 40.82
N PRO A 291 4.68 7.24 42.00
CA PRO A 291 5.08 6.65 43.26
C PRO A 291 4.25 5.42 43.65
N LYS A 292 2.94 5.43 43.38
CA LYS A 292 2.03 4.30 43.65
C LYS A 292 2.28 3.13 42.73
N VAL A 293 2.55 3.39 41.45
CA VAL A 293 2.94 2.34 40.49
C VAL A 293 4.32 1.76 40.85
N LYS A 294 5.26 2.60 41.29
CA LYS A 294 6.58 2.16 41.75
C LYS A 294 6.48 1.28 42.99
N SER A 295 5.68 1.66 43.99
CA SER A 295 5.50 0.84 45.20
C SER A 295 4.80 -0.49 44.89
N LEU A 296 3.81 -0.49 44.00
CA LEU A 296 3.21 -1.73 43.48
C LEU A 296 4.26 -2.61 42.80
N LEU A 297 5.06 -2.06 41.88
CA LEU A 297 6.11 -2.82 41.19
C LEU A 297 7.21 -3.33 42.14
N GLN A 298 7.53 -2.60 43.20
CA GLN A 298 8.50 -3.03 44.20
C GLN A 298 7.95 -4.15 45.10
N ASN A 299 6.66 -4.11 45.41
CA ASN A 299 6.01 -5.04 46.34
C ASN A 299 5.35 -6.25 45.68
N SER A 300 5.09 -6.21 44.37
CA SER A 300 4.40 -7.28 43.64
C SER A 300 5.31 -8.02 42.65
N ARG A 301 6.57 -7.58 42.49
CA ARG A 301 7.50 -8.18 41.56
C ARG A 301 8.59 -8.88 42.35
N ILE A 302 8.66 -10.21 42.17
CA ILE A 302 9.70 -11.06 42.75
C ILE A 302 11.08 -10.43 42.46
N GLN A 303 11.77 -10.03 43.51
CA GLN A 303 13.10 -9.45 43.40
C GLN A 303 14.13 -10.55 43.57
N GLU A 304 15.03 -10.67 42.59
CA GLU A 304 16.15 -11.58 42.66
C GLU A 304 17.38 -10.80 43.13
N VAL A 305 17.90 -11.14 44.31
CA VAL A 305 19.12 -10.53 44.84
C VAL A 305 20.17 -11.62 45.02
N LYS A 306 21.38 -11.37 44.51
CA LYS A 306 22.51 -12.28 44.65
C LYS A 306 23.35 -11.87 45.87
N ARG A 307 23.37 -12.69 46.92
CA ARG A 307 24.22 -12.47 48.11
C ARG A 307 25.04 -13.73 48.37
N ASN A 308 26.36 -13.57 48.50
CA ASN A 308 27.31 -14.67 48.72
C ASN A 308 27.18 -15.84 47.73
N GLY A 309 26.96 -15.54 46.44
CA GLY A 309 26.84 -16.57 45.38
C GLY A 309 25.48 -17.25 45.28
N GLN A 310 24.59 -17.12 46.27
CA GLN A 310 23.22 -17.64 46.21
C GLN A 310 22.24 -16.60 45.66
N LEU A 311 21.34 -17.05 44.79
CA LEU A 311 20.19 -16.29 44.27
C LEU A 311 19.05 -16.40 45.29
N LEU A 312 18.74 -15.31 45.97
CA LEU A 312 17.59 -15.22 46.86
C LEU A 312 16.45 -14.53 46.10
N ARG A 313 15.30 -15.20 46.02
CA ARG A 313 14.05 -14.66 45.48
C ARG A 313 13.15 -14.27 46.64
N VAL A 314 12.90 -12.98 46.82
CA VAL A 314 11.95 -12.47 47.82
C VAL A 314 10.72 -11.97 47.05
N PRO A 315 9.49 -12.36 47.45
CA PRO A 315 8.25 -11.96 46.78
C PRO A 315 8.07 -10.44 46.68
#